data_AF-A0A368CPK6-F1
#
_entry.id   AF-A0A368CPK6-F1
#
_cell.length_a   1.000
_cell.length_b   1.000
_cell.length_c   1.000
_cell.angle_alpha   90.00
_cell.angle_beta   90.00
_cell.angle_gamma   90.00
#
_symmetry.space_group_name_H-M   'P 1'
#
loop_
_entity.id
_entity.type
_entity.pdbx_description
1 polymer ?
#
loop_
_entity_poly.entity_id
_entity_poly.type
_entity_poly.pdbx_seq_one_letter_code
_entity_poly.pdbx_strand_id
1 'polypeptide(L)' 'MVLNRRTLTKLLVLTLPLAGTISLPLAVPLLMKSAGIGAGVGLVLAVSCLWFAAMLRFAEMPGHD' A
#
# COMPACT_ATOMS: atom_id res chain seq x y z
N MET A 1 25.63 -3.36 -7.93
CA MET A 1 24.47 -3.48 -8.83
C MET A 1 23.78 -2.13 -8.90
N VAL A 2 23.84 -1.45 -10.05
CA VAL A 2 23.10 -0.19 -10.25
C VAL A 2 21.62 -0.56 -10.41
N LEU A 3 20.79 -0.16 -9.44
CA LEU A 3 19.38 -0.54 -9.42
C LEU A 3 18.62 0.26 -10.49
N ASN A 4 18.24 -0.41 -11.57
CA ASN A 4 17.44 0.17 -12.66
C ASN A 4 16.06 0.59 -12.12
N ARG A 5 15.55 1.77 -12.52
CA ARG A 5 14.22 2.26 -12.12
C ARG A 5 13.13 1.22 -12.35
N ARG A 6 13.18 0.46 -13.45
CA ARG A 6 12.20 -0.61 -13.73
C ARG A 6 12.24 -1.74 -12.69
N THR A 7 13.43 -2.11 -12.21
CA THR A 7 13.61 -3.13 -11.18
C THR A 7 13.12 -2.62 -9.82
N LEU A 8 13.41 -1.35 -9.49
CA LEU A 8 12.92 -0.71 -8.27
C LEU A 8 11.38 -0.63 -8.27
N THR A 9 10.77 -0.27 -9.40
CA THR A 9 9.30 -0.24 -9.55
C THR A 9 8.69 -1.62 -9.34
N LYS A 10 9.23 -2.67 -9.99
CA LYS A 10 8.73 -4.04 -9.81
C LYS A 10 8.86 -4.51 -8.36
N LEU A 11 10.00 -4.24 -7.73
CA LEU A 11 10.21 -4.57 -6.32
C LEU A 11 9.23 -3.83 -5.41
N LEU A 12 9.01 -2.52 -5.63
CA LEU A 12 8.02 -1.75 -4.87
C LEU A 12 6.64 -2.35 -5.04
N VAL A 13 6.19 -2.62 -6.27
CA VAL A 13 4.85 -3.15 -6.55
C VAL A 13 4.61 -4.52 -5.90
N LEU A 14 5.62 -5.39 -5.81
CA LEU A 14 5.48 -6.69 -5.14
C LEU A 14 5.59 -6.61 -3.62
N THR A 15 6.52 -5.80 -3.10
CA THR A 15 6.83 -5.78 -1.66
C THR A 15 5.86 -4.94 -0.85
N LEU A 16 5.34 -3.86 -1.43
CA LEU A 16 4.34 -3.02 -0.77
C LEU A 16 3.15 -3.89 -0.32
N PRO A 17 2.39 -4.59 -1.20
CA PRO A 17 1.20 -5.36 -0.82
C PRO A 17 1.44 -6.30 0.35
N LEU A 18 2.55 -7.02 0.32
CA LEU A 18 2.95 -7.94 1.38
C LEU A 18 3.17 -7.19 2.71
N ALA A 19 3.89 -6.06 2.68
CA ALA A 19 4.08 -5.24 3.87
C ALA A 19 2.75 -4.71 4.44
N GLY A 20 1.82 -4.29 3.58
CA GLY A 20 0.48 -3.86 3.98
C GLY A 20 -0.32 -4.97 4.65
N THR A 21 -0.29 -6.18 4.10
CA THR A 21 -1.05 -7.34 4.65
C THR A 21 -0.61 -7.75 6.04
N ILE A 22 0.65 -7.54 6.41
CA ILE A 22 1.17 -7.90 7.73
C ILE A 22 1.00 -6.71 8.71
N SER A 23 1.29 -5.49 8.25
CA SER A 23 1.29 -4.31 9.12
C SER A 23 -0.10 -3.81 9.49
N LEU A 24 -1.05 -3.77 8.55
CA LEU A 24 -2.39 -3.20 8.78
C LEU A 24 -3.22 -3.99 9.81
N PRO A 25 -3.26 -5.34 9.81
CA PRO A 25 -4.00 -6.11 10.82
C PRO A 25 -3.47 -5.93 12.24
N LEU A 26 -2.22 -5.50 12.41
CA LEU A 26 -1.64 -5.18 13.71
C LEU A 26 -1.88 -3.71 14.08
N ALA A 27 -1.64 -2.79 13.14
CA ALA A 27 -1.79 -1.36 13.37
C ALA A 27 -3.24 -0.95 13.67
N VAL A 28 -4.21 -1.53 12.97
CA VAL A 28 -5.63 -1.15 13.11
C VAL A 28 -6.18 -1.47 14.51
N PRO A 29 -6.09 -2.71 15.05
CA PRO A 29 -6.57 -2.98 16.41
C PRO A 29 -5.84 -2.17 17.48
N LEU A 30 -4.53 -1.93 17.30
CA LEU A 30 -3.76 -1.10 18.23
C LEU A 30 -4.27 0.35 18.25
N LEU A 31 -4.57 0.92 17.08
CA LEU A 31 -5.19 2.24 16.96
C LEU A 31 -6.63 2.28 17.47
N MET A 32 -7.40 1.22 17.23
CA MET A 32 -8.75 1.10 17.77
C MET A 32 -8.74 1.09 19.30
N LYS A 33 -7.75 0.39 19.90
CA LYS A 33 -7.56 0.35 21.35
C LYS A 33 -7.13 1.71 21.92
N SER A 34 -6.23 2.43 21.25
CA SER A 34 -5.63 3.65 21.82
C SER A 34 -6.38 4.95 21.49
N ALA A 35 -6.94 5.05 20.28
CA ALA A 35 -7.54 6.27 19.74
C ALA A 35 -8.99 6.06 19.27
N GLY A 36 -9.56 4.88 19.47
CA GLY A 36 -10.95 4.55 19.16
C GLY A 36 -11.17 4.00 17.75
N ILE A 37 -12.37 3.47 17.51
CA ILE A 37 -12.74 2.78 16.26
C ILE A 37 -12.52 3.67 15.04
N GLY A 38 -12.96 4.93 15.12
CA GLY A 38 -12.84 5.88 14.02
C GLY A 38 -11.40 6.13 13.57
N ALA A 39 -10.44 6.14 14.50
CA ALA A 39 -9.02 6.31 14.17
C ALA A 39 -8.46 5.09 13.43
N GLY A 40 -8.80 3.88 13.88
CA GLY A 40 -8.37 2.64 13.21
C GLY A 40 -8.95 2.49 11.80
N VAL A 41 -10.26 2.76 11.64
CA VAL A 41 -10.93 2.74 10.33
C VAL A 41 -10.40 3.85 9.43
N GLY A 42 -10.24 5.06 9.96
CA GLY A 42 -9.70 6.20 9.22
C GLY A 42 -8.28 5.95 8.70
N LEU A 43 -7.40 5.37 9.54
CA LEU A 43 -6.06 4.99 9.11
C LEU A 43 -6.11 3.99 7.95
N VAL A 44 -6.85 2.89 8.10
CA VAL A 44 -6.86 1.82 7.10
C VAL A 44 -7.38 2.35 5.76
N LEU A 45 -8.40 3.20 5.78
CA LEU A 45 -8.95 3.85 4.60
C LEU A 45 -7.92 4.78 3.94
N ALA A 46 -7.33 5.70 4.70
CA ALA A 46 -6.39 6.67 4.16
C ALA A 46 -5.16 5.98 3.53
N VAL A 47 -4.60 4.99 4.23
CA VAL A 47 -3.44 4.23 3.74
C VAL A 47 -3.80 3.41 2.50
N SER A 48 -4.95 2.74 2.48
CA SER A 48 -5.39 1.95 1.32
C SER A 48 -5.66 2.82 0.09
N CYS A 49 -6.26 4.00 0.26
CA CYS A 49 -6.49 4.95 -0.82
C CYS A 49 -5.16 5.47 -1.40
N LEU A 50 -4.24 5.90 -0.54
CA LEU A 50 -2.92 6.38 -0.96
C LEU A 50 -2.15 5.30 -1.73
N TRP A 51 -2.26 4.07 -1.25
CA TRP A 51 -1.66 2.91 -1.89
C TRP A 51 -2.23 2.63 -3.27
N PHE A 52 -3.55 2.62 -3.38
CA PHE A 52 -4.23 2.37 -4.63
C PHE A 52 -3.84 3.44 -5.66
N ALA A 53 -3.82 4.71 -5.24
CA ALA A 53 -3.33 5.81 -6.08
C ALA A 53 -1.86 5.62 -6.52
N ALA A 54 -0.99 5.15 -5.62
CA ALA A 54 0.40 4.83 -5.97
C ALA A 54 0.49 3.68 -6.98
N MET A 55 -0.33 2.63 -6.82
CA MET A 55 -0.37 1.49 -7.74
C MET A 55 -0.90 1.86 -9.13
N LEU A 56 -1.89 2.76 -9.21
CA LEU A 56 -2.40 3.25 -10.50
C LEU A 56 -1.31 3.91 -11.36
N ARG A 57 -0.31 4.54 -10.74
CA ARG A 57 0.84 5.12 -11.46
C ARG A 57 1.73 4.06 -12.13
N PHE A 58 1.63 2.81 -11.68
CA PHE A 58 2.40 1.68 -12.20
C PHE A 58 1.53 0.69 -12.99
N ALA A 59 0.23 0.92 -13.07
CA ALA A 59 -0.67 0.12 -13.88
C ALA A 59 -0.38 0.41 -15.36
N GLU A 60 0.38 -0.48 -16.00
CA GLU A 60 0.44 -0.57 -17.45
C GLU A 60 -0.97 -0.99 -17.91
N MET A 61 -1.79 -0.04 -18.36
CA MET A 61 -3.09 -0.35 -18.97
C MET A 61 -2.83 -1.21 -20.22
N PRO A 62 -3.34 -2.46 -20.31
CA PRO A 62 -3.20 -3.24 -21.52
C PRO A 62 -4.08 -2.62 -22.60
N GLY A 63 -3.43 -2.01 -23.60
CA GLY A 63 -4.09 -1.52 -24.82
C GLY A 63 -3.37 -0.33 -25.44
N HIS A 64 -2.54 -0.59 -26.46
CA HIS A 64 -2.89 -0.26 -27.85
C HIS A 64 -1.85 -0.89 -28.80
N ASP A 65 -2.09 -2.14 -29.17
CA ASP A 65 -1.87 -2.71 -30.50
C ASP A 65 -3.12 -3.53 -30.85
#